data_AF-A0A7S0VM19-F1
#
_entry.id   AF-A0A7S0VM19-F1
#
_cell.length_a   1.000
_cell.length_b   1.000
_cell.length_c   1.000
_cell.angle_alpha   90.00
_cell.angle_beta   90.00
_cell.angle_gamma   90.00
#
_symmetry.space_group_name_H-M   'P 1'
#
loop_
_entity.id
_entity.type
_entity.pdbx_description
1 polymer ?
#
loop_
_entity_poly.entity_id
_entity_poly.type
_entity_poly.pdbx_seq_one_letter_code
_entity_poly.pdbx_strand_id
1 'polypeptide(L)'
;FALMQPGDKVVSSNKLYGGSITQLGKTIKKFGWDCDFVDVDDEEAVRKAVAQDNVKCLWAESLANPGGIVTDIRMLSEITREANIPLIIDNTMATPYLCRPFEHGADIVVHS
;
A
#
# COMPACT_ATOMS: atom_id res chain seq x y z
N PHE A 1 -10.62 7.26 -4.04
CA PHE A 1 -10.71 8.61 -4.66
C PHE A 1 -10.91 9.72 -3.63
N ALA A 2 -11.66 9.52 -2.53
CA ALA A 2 -11.86 10.57 -1.51
C ALA A 2 -10.58 11.01 -0.76
N LEU A 3 -9.51 10.21 -0.78
CA LEU A 3 -8.26 10.48 -0.07
C LEU A 3 -7.30 11.43 -0.79
N MET A 4 -7.46 11.62 -2.11
CA MET A 4 -6.43 12.18 -2.97
C MET A 4 -6.90 13.46 -3.66
N GLN A 5 -5.99 14.42 -3.78
CA GLN A 5 -6.10 15.65 -4.56
C GLN A 5 -4.93 15.72 -5.57
N PRO A 6 -5.05 16.50 -6.67
CA PRO A 6 -3.92 16.71 -7.57
C PRO A 6 -2.65 17.16 -6.80
N GLY A 7 -1.52 16.52 -7.07
CA GLY A 7 -0.25 16.72 -6.35
C GLY A 7 0.04 15.67 -5.27
N ASP A 8 -0.95 14.87 -4.88
CA ASP A 8 -0.78 13.82 -3.87
C ASP A 8 -0.09 12.56 -4.41
N LYS A 9 0.53 11.81 -3.50
CA LYS A 9 1.23 10.56 -3.78
C LYS A 9 0.69 9.38 -2.98
N VAL A 10 0.80 8.21 -3.58
CA VAL A 10 0.67 6.90 -2.91
C VAL A 10 2.05 6.26 -2.85
N VAL A 11 2.42 5.70 -1.71
CA VAL A 11 3.53 4.73 -1.66
C VAL A 11 2.92 3.34 -1.81
N SER A 12 3.50 2.49 -2.63
CA SER A 12 2.92 1.17 -2.91
C SER A 12 3.98 0.09 -2.99
N SER A 13 3.64 -1.13 -2.59
CA SER A 13 4.48 -2.30 -2.82
C SER A 13 4.80 -2.47 -4.30
N ASN A 14 6.05 -2.80 -4.63
CA ASN A 14 6.45 -3.18 -5.98
C ASN A 14 6.06 -4.63 -6.35
N LYS A 15 5.54 -5.40 -5.38
CA LYS A 15 5.03 -6.77 -5.52
C LYS A 15 3.51 -6.74 -5.44
N LEU A 16 2.83 -6.59 -6.58
CA LEU A 16 1.37 -6.48 -6.67
C LEU A 16 0.83 -7.15 -7.94
N TYR A 17 -0.50 -7.36 -7.95
CA TYR A 17 -1.25 -7.66 -9.15
C TYR A 17 -0.95 -6.70 -10.29
N GLY A 18 -0.78 -7.24 -11.50
CA GLY A 18 -0.41 -6.44 -12.70
C GLY A 18 -1.41 -5.32 -13.04
N GLY A 19 -2.69 -5.52 -12.72
CA GLY A 19 -3.71 -4.46 -12.84
C GLY A 19 -3.45 -3.30 -11.88
N SER A 20 -3.10 -3.59 -10.62
CA SER A 20 -2.75 -2.60 -9.60
C SER A 20 -1.50 -1.82 -9.97
N ILE A 21 -0.45 -2.51 -10.46
CA ILE A 21 0.76 -1.86 -10.99
C ILE A 21 0.42 -0.91 -12.14
N THR A 22 -0.42 -1.34 -13.09
CA THR A 22 -0.82 -0.51 -14.23
C THR A 22 -1.64 0.70 -13.77
N GLN A 23 -2.58 0.49 -12.85
CA GLN A 23 -3.44 1.55 -12.35
C GLN A 23 -2.63 2.61 -11.61
N LEU A 24 -1.82 2.21 -10.64
CA LEU A 24 -1.01 3.10 -9.80
C LEU A 24 0.15 3.73 -10.57
N GLY A 25 0.75 3.01 -11.53
CA GLY A 25 1.88 3.53 -12.31
C GLY A 25 1.49 4.41 -13.50
N LYS A 26 0.28 4.26 -14.06
CA LYS A 26 -0.12 4.95 -15.30
C LYS A 26 -1.47 5.63 -15.21
N THR A 27 -2.51 4.92 -14.77
CA THR A 27 -3.89 5.43 -14.85
C THR A 27 -4.11 6.61 -13.92
N ILE A 28 -3.61 6.55 -12.67
CA ILE A 28 -3.85 7.61 -11.68
C ILE A 28 -3.20 8.95 -12.05
N LYS A 29 -2.16 8.92 -12.90
CA LYS A 29 -1.44 10.14 -13.35
C LYS A 29 -2.35 11.12 -14.08
N LYS A 30 -3.43 10.62 -14.70
CA LYS A 30 -4.44 11.48 -15.36
C LYS A 30 -5.22 12.36 -14.38
N PHE A 31 -5.23 12.01 -13.10
CA PHE A 31 -5.83 12.81 -12.03
C PHE A 31 -4.84 13.76 -11.35
N GLY A 32 -3.59 13.81 -11.84
CA GLY A 32 -2.51 14.59 -11.21
C GLY A 32 -1.94 13.92 -9.96
N TRP A 33 -2.12 12.61 -9.79
CA TRP A 33 -1.58 11.84 -8.67
C TRP A 33 -0.35 11.06 -9.10
N ASP A 34 0.53 10.75 -8.16
CA ASP A 34 1.70 9.90 -8.42
C ASP A 34 1.76 8.69 -7.50
N CYS A 35 2.60 7.73 -7.87
CA CYS A 35 2.87 6.55 -7.05
C CYS A 35 4.36 6.23 -7.02
N ASP A 36 4.91 6.12 -5.81
CA ASP A 36 6.26 5.61 -5.58
C ASP A 36 6.16 4.12 -5.24
N PHE A 37 6.76 3.27 -6.08
CA PHE A 37 6.84 1.84 -5.81
C PHE A 37 8.08 1.53 -4.97
N VAL A 38 7.88 0.81 -3.86
CA VAL A 38 8.94 0.46 -2.90
C VAL A 38 8.94 -1.05 -2.64
N ASP A 39 10.10 -1.62 -2.36
CA ASP A 39 10.16 -2.96 -1.78
C ASP A 39 9.76 -2.87 -0.31
N VAL A 40 8.60 -3.42 0.03
CA VAL A 40 8.06 -3.35 1.39
C VAL A 40 8.77 -4.25 2.39
N ASP A 41 9.67 -5.12 1.92
CA ASP A 41 10.54 -5.92 2.79
C ASP A 41 11.81 -5.12 3.23
N ASP A 42 12.07 -3.96 2.62
CA ASP A 42 13.13 -3.03 3.02
C ASP A 42 12.54 -1.90 3.89
N GLU A 43 12.62 -2.10 5.21
CA GLU A 43 12.05 -1.19 6.21
C GLU A 43 12.51 0.27 6.01
N GLU A 44 13.80 0.48 5.75
CA GLU A 44 14.38 1.82 5.60
C GLU A 44 13.90 2.49 4.30
N ALA A 45 13.79 1.71 3.22
CA ALA A 45 13.21 2.21 1.98
C ALA A 45 11.75 2.63 2.17
N VAL A 46 10.95 1.86 2.91
CA VAL A 46 9.56 2.21 3.23
C VAL A 46 9.50 3.49 4.06
N ARG A 47 10.29 3.58 5.15
CA ARG A 47 10.37 4.77 6.02
C ARG A 47 10.70 6.03 5.22
N LYS A 48 11.71 5.95 4.36
CA LYS A 48 12.09 7.06 3.48
C LYS A 48 10.99 7.42 2.49
N ALA A 49 10.29 6.44 1.92
CA ALA A 49 9.24 6.68 0.95
C ALA A 49 8.03 7.36 1.59
N VAL A 50 7.57 6.90 2.76
CA VAL A 50 6.39 7.46 3.44
C VAL A 50 6.65 8.84 4.06
N ALA A 51 7.90 9.17 4.37
CA ALA A 51 8.29 10.46 4.93
C ALA A 51 8.32 11.61 3.90
N GLN A 52 8.06 11.33 2.62
CA GLN A 52 7.96 12.37 1.60
C GLN A 52 6.70 13.24 1.78
N ASP A 53 6.79 14.48 1.32
CA ASP A 53 5.63 15.38 1.30
C ASP A 53 4.50 14.84 0.42
N ASN A 54 3.26 15.13 0.85
CA ASN A 54 2.02 14.79 0.14
C ASN A 54 1.77 13.29 -0.08
N VAL A 55 2.48 12.40 0.63
CA VAL A 55 2.09 10.99 0.71
C VAL A 55 0.80 10.86 1.50
N LYS A 56 -0.19 10.14 0.96
CA LYS A 56 -1.52 9.99 1.57
C LYS A 56 -1.83 8.60 2.08
N CYS A 57 -1.09 7.59 1.65
CA CYS A 57 -1.22 6.23 2.15
C CYS A 57 -0.04 5.35 1.70
N LEU A 58 0.08 4.22 2.38
CA LEU A 58 0.84 3.06 1.92
C LEU A 58 -0.12 1.96 1.46
N TRP A 59 0.12 1.38 0.28
CA TRP A 59 -0.68 0.29 -0.28
C TRP A 59 0.13 -1.00 -0.41
N ALA A 60 -0.42 -2.12 0.06
CA ALA A 60 0.16 -3.45 -0.13
C ALA A 60 -0.93 -4.54 -0.28
N GLU A 61 -0.52 -5.72 -0.74
CA GLU A 61 -1.35 -6.94 -0.72
C GLU A 61 -0.94 -7.80 0.48
N SER A 62 -1.90 -8.35 1.22
CA SER A 62 -1.63 -9.31 2.32
C SER A 62 -0.87 -10.56 1.83
N LEU A 63 -1.23 -11.03 0.64
CA LEU A 63 -0.62 -12.13 -0.09
C LEU A 63 -0.52 -11.72 -1.56
N ALA A 64 0.66 -11.23 -1.95
CA ALA A 64 0.90 -10.64 -3.26
C ALA A 64 0.79 -11.70 -4.37
N ASN A 65 0.00 -11.44 -5.40
CA ASN A 65 -0.09 -12.31 -6.58
C ASN A 65 0.82 -11.82 -7.72
N PRO A 66 1.29 -12.71 -8.62
CA PRO A 66 1.17 -14.18 -8.58
C PRO A 66 2.24 -14.85 -7.68
N GLY A 67 3.16 -14.08 -7.09
CA GLY A 67 4.33 -14.62 -6.38
C GLY A 67 4.05 -15.33 -5.07
N GLY A 68 2.86 -15.14 -4.48
CA GLY A 68 2.50 -15.72 -3.18
C GLY A 68 3.31 -15.15 -2.02
N ILE A 69 3.74 -13.89 -2.13
CA ILE A 69 4.61 -13.26 -1.12
C ILE A 69 3.73 -12.71 0.00
N VAL A 70 4.04 -13.09 1.24
CA VAL A 70 3.32 -12.62 2.44
C VAL A 70 3.95 -11.31 2.90
N THR A 71 3.13 -10.28 3.09
CA THR A 71 3.59 -8.97 3.60
C THR A 71 3.55 -8.92 5.13
N ASP A 72 4.58 -8.35 5.75
CA ASP A 72 4.57 -8.03 7.18
C ASP A 72 3.71 -6.78 7.46
N ILE A 73 2.41 -7.00 7.65
CA ILE A 73 1.43 -5.92 7.87
C ILE A 73 1.74 -5.13 9.15
N ARG A 74 2.30 -5.78 10.19
CA ARG A 74 2.56 -5.12 11.47
C ARG A 74 3.71 -4.13 11.35
N MET A 75 4.81 -4.54 10.71
CA MET A 75 5.94 -3.65 10.44
C MET A 75 5.49 -2.44 9.61
N LEU A 76 4.69 -2.64 8.55
CA LEU A 76 4.16 -1.53 7.77
C LEU A 76 3.21 -0.62 8.57
N SER A 77 2.41 -1.19 9.49
CA SER A 77 1.52 -0.43 10.36
C SER A 77 2.30 0.49 11.31
N GLU A 78 3.42 0.02 11.86
CA GLU A 78 4.27 0.82 12.73
C GLU A 78 4.86 2.02 11.98
N ILE A 79 5.41 1.80 10.78
CA ILE A 79 5.97 2.87 9.94
C ILE A 79 4.90 3.90 9.54
N THR A 80 3.74 3.44 9.09
CA THR A 80 2.66 4.33 8.60
C THR A 80 2.05 5.16 9.73
N ARG A 81 1.96 4.61 10.94
CA ARG A 81 1.57 5.36 12.14
C ARG A 81 2.55 6.47 12.49
N GLU A 82 3.86 6.21 12.42
CA GLU A 82 4.89 7.24 12.64
C GLU A 82 4.79 8.36 11.60
N ALA A 83 4.49 8.02 10.34
CA ALA A 83 4.27 8.99 9.26
C ALA A 83 2.88 9.63 9.26
N ASN A 84 1.98 9.22 10.17
CA ASN A 84 0.59 9.68 10.26
C ASN A 84 -0.19 9.58 8.93
N ILE A 85 -0.03 8.45 8.23
CA ILE A 85 -0.78 8.10 7.02
C ILE A 85 -1.45 6.73 7.20
N PRO A 86 -2.58 6.46 6.53
CA PRO A 86 -3.23 5.15 6.59
C PRO A 86 -2.45 4.06 5.83
N LEU A 87 -2.45 2.86 6.40
CA LEU A 87 -2.07 1.61 5.74
C LEU A 87 -3.30 0.95 5.09
N ILE A 88 -3.22 0.71 3.78
CA ILE A 88 -4.25 0.02 3.00
C ILE A 88 -3.74 -1.36 2.59
N ILE A 89 -4.47 -2.40 2.99
CA ILE A 89 -4.18 -3.79 2.65
C ILE A 89 -5.25 -4.37 1.75
N ASP A 90 -4.84 -4.80 0.56
CA ASP A 90 -5.65 -5.67 -0.29
C ASP A 90 -5.57 -7.11 0.24
N ASN A 91 -6.72 -7.62 0.68
CA ASN A 91 -6.87 -8.93 1.30
C ASN A 91 -7.66 -9.90 0.40
N THR A 92 -7.64 -9.67 -0.91
CA THR A 92 -8.35 -10.49 -1.90
C THR A 92 -7.91 -11.96 -1.85
N MET A 93 -6.59 -12.21 -1.94
CA MET A 93 -6.06 -13.57 -2.05
C MET A 93 -6.18 -14.38 -0.75
N ALA A 94 -5.90 -13.76 0.40
CA ALA A 94 -5.94 -14.45 1.68
C ALA A 94 -7.37 -14.60 2.23
N THR A 95 -8.29 -13.68 1.88
CA THR A 95 -9.66 -13.57 2.44
C THR A 95 -9.66 -13.26 3.95
N PRO A 96 -10.79 -12.75 4.50
CA PRO A 96 -10.91 -12.51 5.94
C PRO A 96 -10.85 -13.77 6.81
N TYR A 97 -11.03 -14.95 6.21
CA TYR A 97 -10.97 -16.21 6.96
C TYR A 97 -9.52 -16.58 7.33
N LEU A 98 -8.56 -16.38 6.41
CA LEU A 98 -7.16 -16.75 6.64
C LEU A 98 -6.32 -15.59 7.19
N CYS A 99 -6.61 -14.36 6.78
CA CYS A 99 -5.90 -13.18 7.25
C CYS A 99 -6.90 -12.10 7.67
N ARG A 100 -6.70 -11.52 8.86
CA ARG A 100 -7.50 -10.41 9.38
C ARG A 100 -6.60 -9.18 9.54
N PRO A 101 -6.30 -8.42 8.47
CA PRO A 101 -5.29 -7.34 8.49
C PRO A 101 -5.52 -6.27 9.57
N PHE A 102 -6.77 -6.00 9.96
CA PHE A 102 -7.08 -5.10 11.07
C PHE A 102 -6.43 -5.53 12.40
N GLU A 103 -6.31 -6.83 12.66
CA GLU A 103 -5.62 -7.36 13.86
C GLU A 103 -4.09 -7.17 13.79
N HIS A 104 -3.58 -6.88 12.59
CA HIS A 104 -2.17 -6.59 12.33
C HIS A 104 -1.91 -5.09 12.13
N GLY A 105 -2.93 -4.23 12.25
CA GLY A 105 -2.78 -2.78 12.27
C GLY A 105 -3.03 -2.07 10.92
N ALA A 106 -3.63 -2.74 9.94
CA ALA A 106 -4.15 -2.04 8.76
C ALA A 106 -5.28 -1.08 9.13
N ASP A 107 -5.40 0.04 8.42
CA ASP A 107 -6.47 1.04 8.64
C ASP A 107 -7.63 0.84 7.66
N ILE A 108 -7.32 0.39 6.44
CA ILE A 108 -8.30 0.10 5.40
C ILE A 108 -7.98 -1.27 4.81
N VAL A 109 -9.01 -2.11 4.69
CA VAL A 109 -8.91 -3.41 4.02
C VAL A 109 -9.82 -3.41 2.79
N VAL A 110 -9.29 -3.85 1.65
CA VAL A 110 -10.04 -3.97 0.40
C VAL A 110 -10.03 -5.40 -0.12
N HIS A 111 -10.98 -5.71 -0.99
CA HIS A 111 -11.16 -6.99 -1.65
C HIS A 111 -11.64 -6.78 -3.09
N SER A 112 -11.42 -7.77 -3.97
CA SER A 112 -12.02 -7.87 -5.30
C SER A 112 -13.24 -8.80 -5.34
#